data_AF-A0A1Z3MTU4-F1
#
_entry.id   AF-A0A1Z3MTU4-F1
#
_cell.length_a   1.000
_cell.length_b   1.000
_cell.length_c   1.000
_cell.angle_alpha   90.00
_cell.angle_beta   90.00
_cell.angle_gamma   90.00
#
_symmetry.space_group_name_H-M   'P 1'
#
loop_
_entity.id
_entity.type
_entity.pdbx_description
1 polymer ?
#
loop_
_entity_poly.entity_id
_entity_poly.type
_entity_poly.pdbx_seq_one_letter_code
_entity_poly.pdbx_strand_id
1 'polypeptide(L)'
;MSNEQRIENFESRIQQLEGIAKHLQVRSELTMYIVSAIIGAGGLKKEGVLELIRDANFNAPDISPAIIAKEKEIVSTLVNKVKIS
;
A
#
# COMPACT_ATOMS: atom_id res chain seq x y z
N MET A 1 -12.78 -29.99 -17.50
CA MET A 1 -13.32 -28.62 -17.50
C MET A 1 -13.35 -28.15 -18.95
N SER A 2 -14.48 -27.63 -19.42
CA SER A 2 -14.56 -27.02 -20.76
C SER A 2 -13.70 -25.75 -20.83
N ASN A 3 -13.29 -25.36 -22.03
CA ASN A 3 -12.61 -24.08 -22.25
C ASN A 3 -13.49 -22.90 -21.81
N GLU A 4 -14.80 -22.97 -22.03
CA GLU A 4 -15.77 -21.94 -21.60
C GLU A 4 -15.80 -21.81 -20.08
N GLN A 5 -15.88 -22.93 -19.36
CA GLN A 5 -15.84 -22.97 -17.89
C GLN A 5 -14.53 -22.40 -17.32
N ARG A 6 -13.41 -22.56 -18.03
CA ARG A 6 -12.12 -21.97 -17.64
C ARG A 6 -12.10 -20.46 -17.86
N ILE A 7 -12.70 -19.97 -18.95
CA ILE A 7 -12.81 -18.53 -19.26
C ILE A 7 -13.66 -17.85 -18.20
N GLU A 8 -14.85 -18.37 -17.90
CA GLU A 8 -15.73 -17.83 -16.85
C GLU A 8 -15.05 -17.81 -15.47
N ASN A 9 -14.29 -18.87 -15.15
CA ASN A 9 -13.51 -18.92 -13.90
C ASN A 9 -12.44 -17.82 -13.86
N PHE A 10 -11.71 -17.60 -14.96
CA PHE A 10 -10.69 -16.56 -15.01
C PHE A 10 -11.29 -15.16 -14.95
N GLU A 11 -12.41 -14.90 -15.63
CA GLU A 11 -13.12 -13.62 -15.57
C GLU A 11 -13.59 -13.30 -14.14
N SER A 12 -14.17 -14.29 -13.45
CA SER A 12 -14.59 -14.14 -12.05
C SER A 12 -13.39 -13.83 -11.13
N ARG A 13 -12.26 -14.51 -11.32
CA ARG A 13 -11.03 -14.25 -10.56
C ARG A 13 -10.46 -12.87 -10.84
N ILE A 14 -10.50 -12.40 -12.09
CA ILE A 14 -10.04 -11.05 -12.47
C ILE A 14 -10.91 -10.00 -11.76
N GLN A 15 -12.24 -10.12 -11.84
CA GLN A 15 -13.15 -9.18 -11.16
C GLN A 15 -12.92 -9.15 -9.65
N GLN A 16 -12.67 -10.30 -9.04
CA GLN A 16 -12.34 -10.38 -7.62
C GLN A 16 -11.03 -9.66 -7.30
N LEU A 17 -9.97 -9.89 -8.10
CA LEU A 17 -8.67 -9.24 -7.92
C LEU A 17 -8.77 -7.73 -8.12
N GLU A 18 -9.53 -7.26 -9.11
CA GLU A 18 -9.79 -5.84 -9.32
C GLU A 18 -10.54 -5.21 -8.14
N GLY A 19 -11.54 -5.91 -7.58
CA GLY A 19 -12.25 -5.47 -6.39
C GLY A 19 -11.33 -5.33 -5.18
N ILE A 20 -10.48 -6.34 -4.93
CA ILE A 20 -9.48 -6.31 -3.85
C ILE A 20 -8.49 -5.16 -4.06
N ALA A 21 -7.98 -4.98 -5.28
CA ALA A 21 -7.03 -3.91 -5.60
C ALA A 21 -7.64 -2.52 -5.36
N LYS A 22 -8.87 -2.26 -5.83
CA LYS A 22 -9.58 -1.00 -5.58
C LYS A 22 -9.78 -0.75 -4.10
N HIS A 23 -10.19 -1.77 -3.35
CA HIS A 23 -10.38 -1.64 -1.91
C HIS A 23 -9.06 -1.32 -1.18
N LEU A 24 -7.95 -1.98 -1.56
CA LEU A 24 -6.62 -1.68 -1.01
C LEU A 24 -6.18 -0.26 -1.34
N GLN A 25 -6.42 0.23 -2.57
CA GLN A 25 -6.10 1.60 -2.96
C GLN A 25 -6.80 2.63 -2.06
N VAL A 26 -8.13 2.53 -1.92
CA VAL A 26 -8.91 3.46 -1.08
C VAL A 26 -8.41 3.44 0.37
N ARG A 27 -8.14 2.25 0.93
CA ARG A 27 -7.62 2.13 2.30
C ARG A 27 -6.25 2.79 2.45
N SER A 28 -5.35 2.62 1.48
CA SER A 28 -4.03 3.24 1.48
C SER A 28 -4.12 4.77 1.43
N GLU A 29 -5.00 5.32 0.58
CA GLU A 29 -5.23 6.77 0.51
C GLU A 29 -5.74 7.33 1.84
N LEU A 30 -6.77 6.72 2.43
CA LEU A 30 -7.29 7.13 3.74
C LEU A 30 -6.24 7.05 4.85
N THR A 31 -5.43 6.00 4.85
CA THR A 31 -4.33 5.83 5.82
C THR A 31 -3.32 6.96 5.69
N MET A 32 -2.94 7.32 4.46
CA MET A 32 -2.02 8.43 4.21
C MET A 32 -2.60 9.78 4.61
N TYR A 33 -3.90 10.01 4.42
CA TYR A 33 -4.57 11.21 4.94
C TYR A 33 -4.48 11.31 6.47
N ILE A 34 -4.72 10.22 7.19
CA ILE A 34 -4.61 10.17 8.65
C ILE A 34 -3.18 10.46 9.10
N VAL A 35 -2.19 9.78 8.51
CA VAL A 35 -0.76 10.02 8.82
C VAL A 35 -0.40 11.48 8.56
N SER A 36 -0.87 12.05 7.44
CA SER A 36 -0.62 13.44 7.09
C SER A 36 -1.21 14.41 8.12
N ALA A 37 -2.44 14.16 8.58
CA ALA A 37 -3.08 14.97 9.61
C ALA A 37 -2.36 14.89 10.96
N ILE A 38 -1.89 13.71 11.37
CA ILE A 38 -1.15 13.54 12.63
C ILE A 38 0.20 14.24 12.56
N ILE A 39 0.93 14.15 11.43
CA ILE A 39 2.16 14.90 11.20
C ILE A 39 1.87 16.41 11.23
N GLY A 40 0.81 16.84 10.52
CA GLY A 40 0.33 18.22 10.48
C GLY A 40 0.07 18.82 11.86
N ALA A 41 -0.60 18.05 12.72
CA ALA A 41 -0.90 18.43 14.10
C ALA A 41 0.29 18.33 15.07
N GLY A 42 1.48 17.93 14.58
CA GLY A 42 2.68 17.74 15.40
C GLY A 42 2.67 16.48 16.28
N GLY A 43 1.68 15.59 16.12
CA GLY A 43 1.57 14.34 16.89
C GLY A 43 2.60 13.28 16.48
N LEU A 44 3.15 13.38 15.27
CA LEU A 44 4.27 12.57 14.78
C LEU A 44 5.24 13.46 14.03
N LYS A 45 6.55 13.24 14.25
CA LYS A 45 7.57 13.84 13.40
C LYS A 45 7.66 13.06 12.09
N LYS A 46 7.71 13.79 10.98
CA LYS A 46 7.86 13.21 9.63
C LYS A 46 9.04 12.26 9.55
N GLU A 47 10.15 12.62 10.18
CA GLU A 47 11.38 11.83 10.24
C GLU A 47 11.16 10.48 10.93
N GLY A 48 10.36 10.47 12.01
CA GLY A 48 10.02 9.23 12.73
C GLY A 48 9.15 8.29 11.88
N VAL A 49 8.27 8.82 11.05
CA VAL A 49 7.47 8.00 10.11
C VAL A 49 8.36 7.38 9.03
N LEU A 50 9.31 8.15 8.49
CA LEU A 50 10.26 7.64 7.49
C LEU A 50 11.18 6.56 8.09
N GLU A 51 11.63 6.75 9.32
CA GLU A 51 12.39 5.75 10.08
C GLU A 51 11.61 4.45 10.27
N LEU A 52 10.33 4.55 10.69
CA LEU A 52 9.45 3.37 10.81
C LEU A 52 9.28 2.62 9.47
N ILE A 53 9.14 3.33 8.35
CA ILE A 53 9.02 2.69 7.02
C ILE A 53 10.32 1.96 6.65
N ARG A 54 11.47 2.61 6.86
CA ARG A 54 12.79 2.04 6.57
C ARG A 54 13.00 0.76 7.38
N ASP A 55 12.65 0.79 8.66
CA ASP A 55 12.97 -0.28 9.62
C ASP A 55 11.86 -1.35 9.71
N ALA A 56 10.72 -1.14 9.04
CA ALA A 56 9.62 -2.09 8.99
C ALA A 56 10.06 -3.45 8.44
N ASN A 57 9.83 -4.52 9.21
CA ASN A 57 10.03 -5.89 8.76
C ASN A 57 8.70 -6.48 8.33
N PHE A 58 8.67 -7.06 7.13
CA PHE A 58 7.49 -7.70 6.58
C PHE A 58 7.64 -9.22 6.67
N ASN A 59 6.72 -9.86 7.39
CA ASN A 59 6.62 -11.32 7.37
C ASN A 59 5.77 -11.76 6.16
N ALA A 60 6.36 -11.65 4.97
CA ALA A 60 5.71 -11.96 3.69
C ALA A 60 6.60 -12.90 2.86
N PRO A 61 6.63 -14.20 3.17
CA PRO A 61 7.58 -15.15 2.56
C PRO A 61 7.42 -15.29 1.05
N ASP A 62 6.23 -15.01 0.52
CA ASP A 62 5.93 -15.09 -0.91
C ASP A 62 6.21 -13.78 -1.68
N ILE A 63 6.68 -12.73 -1.00
CA ILE A 63 6.99 -11.44 -1.61
C ILE A 63 8.49 -11.26 -1.68
N SER A 64 9.00 -10.93 -2.87
CA SER A 64 10.43 -10.71 -3.04
C SER A 64 10.92 -9.50 -2.21
N PRO A 65 12.13 -9.56 -1.63
CA PRO A 65 12.70 -8.42 -0.91
C PRO A 65 12.80 -7.14 -1.78
N ALA A 66 12.98 -7.31 -3.09
CA ALA A 66 13.03 -6.20 -4.05
C ALA A 66 11.69 -5.47 -4.16
N ILE A 67 10.57 -6.20 -4.15
CA ILE A 67 9.23 -5.60 -4.13
C ILE A 67 9.03 -4.82 -2.83
N ILE A 68 9.36 -5.41 -1.69
CA ILE A 68 9.28 -4.73 -0.38
C ILE A 68 10.10 -3.44 -0.36
N ALA A 69 11.33 -3.48 -0.88
CA ALA A 69 12.18 -2.30 -0.97
C ALA A 69 11.55 -1.21 -1.85
N LYS A 70 10.95 -1.59 -2.98
CA LYS A 70 10.29 -0.63 -3.88
C LYS A 70 9.04 -0.01 -3.24
N GLU A 71 8.23 -0.81 -2.54
CA GLU A 71 7.07 -0.30 -1.81
C GLU A 71 7.49 0.69 -0.71
N LYS A 72 8.54 0.38 0.06
CA LYS A 72 9.10 1.32 1.05
C LYS A 72 9.53 2.65 0.42
N GLU A 73 10.18 2.61 -0.75
CA GLU A 73 10.59 3.81 -1.50
C GLU A 73 9.38 4.65 -1.94
N ILE A 74 8.35 4.01 -2.50
CA ILE A 74 7.12 4.67 -2.95
C ILE A 74 6.43 5.36 -1.78
N VAL A 75 6.20 4.64 -0.68
CA VAL A 75 5.52 5.19 0.51
C VAL A 75 6.34 6.33 1.12
N SER A 76 7.66 6.19 1.22
CA SER A 76 8.54 7.27 1.71
C SER A 76 8.45 8.52 0.84
N THR A 77 8.37 8.35 -0.48
CA THR A 77 8.16 9.45 -1.44
C THR A 77 6.82 10.16 -1.21
N LEU A 78 5.76 9.40 -0.93
CA LEU A 78 4.44 9.97 -0.63
C LEU A 78 4.42 10.74 0.69
N VAL A 79 5.01 10.18 1.76
CA VAL A 79 5.18 10.89 3.05
C VAL A 79 5.95 12.19 2.85
N ASN A 80 6.96 12.19 1.97
CA ASN A 80 7.74 13.39 1.69
C ASN A 80 6.95 14.52 1.02
N LYS A 81 5.91 14.18 0.26
CA LYS A 81 5.02 15.15 -0.42
C LYS A 81 3.98 15.78 0.51
N VAL A 82 3.76 15.21 1.69
CA VAL A 82 2.85 15.78 2.69
C VAL A 82 3.38 17.13 3.12
N LYS A 83 2.59 18.18 2.85
CA LYS A 83 2.85 19.54 3.35
C LYS A 83 2.20 19.68 4.72
N ILE A 84 3.02 19.96 5.71
CA ILE A 84 2.58 20.39 7.04
C ILE A 84 2.13 21.84 6.86
N SER A 85 0.82 22.06 6.94
CA SER A 85 0.20 23.40 6.96
C SER A 85 0.44 24.09 8.28
#